data_AF-A0A927MD95-F1
#
_entry.id   AF-A0A927MD95-F1
#
_cell.length_a   1.000
_cell.length_b   1.000
_cell.length_c   1.000
_cell.angle_alpha   90.00
_cell.angle_beta   90.00
_cell.angle_gamma   90.00
#
_symmetry.space_group_name_H-M   'P 1'
#
loop_
_entity.id
_entity.type
_entity.pdbx_description
1 polymer ?
#
loop_
_entity_poly.entity_id
_entity_poly.type
_entity_poly.pdbx_seq_one_letter_code
_entity_poly.pdbx_strand_id
1 'polypeptide(L)'
;MTTVMCAALVLLAPSVLWPMSSASADVETSAAALCDVDPEYGETGGCVERLQRRLNELGPDCGNQLSVDGAFGAATRMRVFAFQGRNRITMTGDVGSVTRSKLANPDQGLSVGCDSTVESQIHAVFPDSIANKAVRVARCESEFNPIAVGLNTNGTKDVGVFQFNAGGTCRNTCREQPWRSCSSRPTCRAGNAARLRST
;
A
#
# COMPACT_ATOMS: atom_id res chain seq x y z
N MET A 1 -0.24 7.33 77.23
CA MET A 1 1.23 7.19 77.35
C MET A 1 1.65 6.35 76.15
N THR A 2 2.29 6.84 75.10
CA THR A 2 3.27 7.93 74.93
C THR A 2 3.21 8.43 73.48
N THR A 3 3.15 9.75 73.32
CA THR A 3 3.43 10.49 72.09
C THR A 3 4.95 10.52 71.84
N VAL A 4 5.38 10.38 70.58
CA VAL A 4 6.72 10.81 70.16
C VAL A 4 6.62 11.54 68.82
N MET A 5 6.91 12.84 68.87
CA MET A 5 7.25 13.72 67.74
C MET A 5 8.67 13.39 67.26
N CYS A 6 8.89 13.36 65.95
CA CYS A 6 10.18 13.65 65.31
C CYS A 6 9.87 14.34 63.96
N ALA A 7 9.96 15.67 63.90
CA ALA A 7 11.16 16.42 63.48
C ALA A 7 11.35 16.41 61.96
N ALA A 8 10.80 17.43 61.30
CA ALA A 8 11.04 17.75 59.90
C ALA A 8 12.47 18.30 59.74
N LEU A 9 13.32 17.57 59.04
CA LEU A 9 14.64 18.03 58.62
C LEU A 9 14.55 18.42 57.13
N VAL A 10 14.47 19.72 56.86
CA VAL A 10 14.61 20.28 55.51
C VAL A 10 16.09 20.23 55.15
N LEU A 11 16.49 19.22 54.37
CA LEU A 11 17.81 19.17 53.76
C LEU A 11 17.77 19.94 52.44
N LEU A 12 18.51 21.05 52.41
CA LEU A 12 18.86 21.81 51.22
C LEU A 12 19.68 20.91 50.29
N ALA A 13 19.07 20.43 49.21
CA ALA A 13 19.79 19.76 48.14
C ALA A 13 20.50 20.81 47.26
N PRO A 14 21.82 20.67 47.00
CA PRO A 14 22.53 21.55 46.09
C PRO A 14 22.04 21.33 44.65
N SER A 15 21.79 22.44 43.95
CA SER A 15 21.41 22.48 42.54
C SER A 15 22.49 21.82 41.67
N VAL A 16 22.30 20.54 41.37
CA VAL A 16 23.09 19.87 40.34
C VAL A 16 22.53 20.36 39.01
N LEU A 17 23.25 21.31 38.40
CA LEU A 17 23.11 21.65 36.98
C LEU A 17 23.57 20.43 36.17
N TRP A 18 22.72 19.42 36.05
CA TRP A 18 22.88 18.48 34.96
C TRP A 18 22.68 19.25 33.66
N PRO A 19 23.58 19.12 32.67
CA PRO A 19 23.22 19.56 31.34
C PRO A 19 21.96 18.75 30.98
N MET A 20 20.85 19.44 30.75
CA MET A 20 19.78 18.87 29.94
C MET A 20 20.44 18.55 28.61
N SER A 21 20.87 17.31 28.45
CA SER A 21 21.24 16.77 27.16
C SER A 21 20.00 16.94 26.31
N SER A 22 20.02 17.95 25.43
CA SER A 22 18.98 18.17 24.43
C SER A 22 18.89 16.93 23.58
N ALA A 23 17.98 16.03 23.93
CA ALA A 23 17.49 15.00 23.02
C ALA A 23 16.58 15.71 22.00
N SER A 24 17.21 16.47 21.12
CA SER A 24 16.61 17.02 19.90
C SER A 24 17.25 16.31 18.72
N ALA A 25 16.99 15.02 18.63
CA ALA A 25 17.12 14.19 17.45
C ALA A 25 16.11 13.05 17.64
N ASP A 26 15.63 12.44 16.57
CA ASP A 26 14.68 11.30 16.59
C ASP A 26 13.18 11.67 16.59
N VAL A 27 12.81 12.70 15.84
CA VAL A 27 11.53 12.66 15.09
C VAL A 27 11.75 12.97 13.60
N GLU A 28 12.87 13.61 13.25
CA GLU A 28 13.24 13.99 11.89
C GLU A 28 13.91 12.85 11.07
N THR A 29 14.19 11.70 11.70
CA THR A 29 14.85 10.54 11.08
C THR A 29 13.86 9.43 10.71
N SER A 30 12.73 9.79 10.08
CA SER A 30 11.77 8.78 9.61
C SER A 30 11.28 9.02 8.17
N ALA A 31 11.20 10.29 7.73
CA ALA A 31 10.91 10.65 6.33
C ALA A 31 12.17 10.72 5.46
N ALA A 32 13.27 11.25 5.99
CA ALA A 32 14.58 11.26 5.33
C ALA A 32 15.22 9.86 5.27
N ALA A 33 14.87 8.96 6.20
CA ALA A 33 15.45 7.61 6.30
C ALA A 33 15.08 6.68 5.14
N LEU A 34 14.03 7.00 4.37
CA LEU A 34 13.71 6.23 3.16
C LEU A 34 14.73 6.54 2.07
N CYS A 35 14.94 7.82 1.73
CA CYS A 35 15.92 8.24 0.73
C CYS A 35 16.27 9.73 0.88
N ASP A 36 17.54 10.07 0.61
CA ASP A 36 18.02 11.46 0.48
C ASP A 36 17.54 12.13 -0.83
N VAL A 37 17.35 11.34 -1.89
CA VAL A 37 16.82 11.74 -3.20
C VAL A 37 15.50 11.02 -3.47
N ASP A 38 14.54 11.72 -4.09
CA ASP A 38 13.25 11.14 -4.47
C ASP A 38 13.45 10.09 -5.58
N PRO A 39 13.13 8.81 -5.35
CA PRO A 39 13.29 7.81 -6.40
C PRO A 39 12.27 8.03 -7.51
N GLU A 40 12.75 8.03 -8.75
CA GLU A 40 11.92 8.19 -9.94
C GLU A 40 11.60 6.83 -10.60
N TYR A 41 10.51 6.79 -11.37
CA TYR A 41 10.15 5.60 -12.12
C TYR A 41 11.24 5.23 -13.14
N GLY A 42 11.66 3.97 -13.13
CA GLY A 42 12.75 3.46 -13.97
C GLY A 42 14.13 3.51 -13.31
N GLU A 43 14.27 4.16 -12.15
CA GLU A 43 15.52 4.15 -11.39
C GLU A 43 15.73 2.80 -10.69
N THR A 44 17.00 2.56 -10.33
CA THR A 44 17.39 1.38 -9.53
C THR A 44 18.32 1.78 -8.38
N GLY A 45 18.32 1.01 -7.31
CA GLY A 45 19.28 1.15 -6.20
C GLY A 45 18.68 0.98 -4.81
N GLY A 46 19.52 1.16 -3.79
CA GLY A 46 19.15 0.90 -2.40
C GLY A 46 18.01 1.78 -1.85
N CYS A 47 17.82 2.96 -2.43
CA CYS A 47 16.66 3.81 -2.13
C CYS A 47 15.35 3.12 -2.52
N VAL A 48 15.28 2.57 -3.73
CA VAL A 48 14.10 1.85 -4.22
C VAL A 48 13.85 0.59 -3.38
N GLU A 49 14.90 -0.13 -2.97
CA GLU A 49 14.73 -1.26 -2.07
C GLU A 49 14.11 -0.86 -0.72
N ARG A 50 14.56 0.26 -0.13
CA ARG A 50 13.98 0.78 1.12
C ARG A 50 12.52 1.19 0.93
N LEU A 51 12.20 1.83 -0.20
CA LEU A 51 10.82 2.11 -0.58
C LEU A 51 9.98 0.84 -0.69
N GLN A 52 10.45 -0.18 -1.40
CA GLN A 52 9.75 -1.46 -1.58
C GLN A 52 9.54 -2.18 -0.24
N ARG A 53 10.56 -2.24 0.63
CA ARG A 53 10.45 -2.76 1.99
C ARG A 53 9.39 -2.01 2.78
N ARG A 54 9.43 -0.67 2.77
CA ARG A 54 8.45 0.15 3.47
C ARG A 54 7.03 -0.07 2.97
N LEU A 55 6.83 -0.13 1.66
CA LEU A 55 5.51 -0.40 1.07
C LEU A 55 5.00 -1.81 1.39
N ASN A 56 5.89 -2.78 1.60
CA ASN A 56 5.55 -4.11 2.07
C ASN A 56 5.21 -4.14 3.57
N GLU A 57 5.96 -3.43 4.41
CA GLU A 57 5.64 -3.26 5.85
C GLU A 57 4.27 -2.63 6.07
N LEU A 58 3.91 -1.67 5.23
CA LEU A 58 2.60 -1.02 5.26
C LEU A 58 1.52 -1.89 4.60
N GLY A 59 1.91 -2.88 3.81
CA GLY A 59 1.07 -3.64 2.88
C GLY A 59 0.59 -4.99 3.37
N PRO A 60 -0.19 -5.69 2.53
CA PRO A 60 -0.85 -6.93 2.90
C PRO A 60 0.11 -8.13 2.89
N ASP A 61 -0.04 -8.99 3.90
CA ASP A 61 0.54 -10.33 3.96
C ASP A 61 -0.42 -11.38 3.38
N CYS A 62 -0.78 -11.17 2.10
CA CYS A 62 -1.76 -12.00 1.39
C CYS A 62 -1.23 -12.42 0.01
N GLY A 63 0.07 -12.72 -0.10
CA GLY A 63 0.71 -13.15 -1.35
C GLY A 63 0.97 -12.04 -2.39
N ASN A 64 0.53 -10.81 -2.11
CA ASN A 64 0.69 -9.65 -3.00
C ASN A 64 1.89 -8.77 -2.60
N GLN A 65 2.96 -9.31 -2.03
CA GLN A 65 4.13 -8.51 -1.65
C GLN A 65 4.94 -8.08 -2.88
N LEU A 66 5.56 -6.90 -2.83
CA LEU A 66 6.55 -6.50 -3.82
C LEU A 66 7.82 -7.33 -3.64
N SER A 67 8.43 -7.74 -4.74
CA SER A 67 9.84 -8.11 -4.74
C SER A 67 10.67 -6.90 -4.32
N VAL A 68 11.62 -7.10 -3.41
CA VAL A 68 12.61 -6.09 -3.03
C VAL A 68 13.83 -6.27 -3.92
N ASP A 69 13.71 -5.84 -5.18
CA ASP A 69 14.73 -5.99 -6.22
C ASP A 69 15.49 -4.68 -6.50
N GLY A 70 15.10 -3.60 -5.83
CA GLY A 70 15.71 -2.29 -6.00
C GLY A 70 15.40 -1.64 -7.33
N ALA A 71 14.43 -2.13 -8.11
CA ALA A 71 14.02 -1.55 -9.38
C ALA A 71 12.66 -0.87 -9.28
N PHE A 72 12.59 0.42 -9.65
CA PHE A 72 11.34 1.17 -9.61
C PHE A 72 10.54 0.90 -10.89
N GLY A 73 10.05 -0.35 -10.98
CA GLY A 73 9.22 -0.82 -12.06
C GLY A 73 7.73 -0.57 -11.85
N ALA A 74 6.93 -1.11 -12.77
CA ALA A 74 5.48 -0.94 -12.78
C ALA A 74 4.81 -1.40 -11.48
N ALA A 75 5.23 -2.53 -10.91
CA ALA A 75 4.68 -3.06 -9.66
C ALA A 75 4.88 -2.09 -8.49
N THR A 76 6.10 -1.56 -8.32
CA THR A 76 6.41 -0.56 -7.30
C THR A 76 5.59 0.71 -7.51
N ARG A 77 5.45 1.18 -8.74
CA ARG A 77 4.63 2.38 -9.04
C ARG A 77 3.16 2.18 -8.75
N MET A 78 2.59 1.01 -9.08
CA MET A 78 1.20 0.70 -8.75
C MET A 78 0.98 0.71 -7.24
N ARG A 79 1.96 0.22 -6.46
CA ARG A 79 1.90 0.26 -5.01
C ARG A 79 2.01 1.69 -4.46
N VAL A 80 2.83 2.54 -5.06
CA VAL A 80 2.89 3.97 -4.72
C VAL A 80 1.54 4.66 -5.00
N PHE A 81 0.92 4.40 -6.15
CA PHE A 81 -0.42 4.93 -6.43
C PHE A 81 -1.45 4.49 -5.38
N ALA A 82 -1.48 3.19 -5.05
CA ALA A 82 -2.36 2.67 -4.02
C ALA A 82 -2.13 3.35 -2.67
N PHE A 83 -0.86 3.54 -2.28
CA PHE A 83 -0.48 4.20 -1.04
C PHE A 83 -0.97 5.64 -1.00
N GLN A 84 -0.72 6.39 -2.08
CA GLN A 84 -1.14 7.77 -2.23
C GLN A 84 -2.66 7.90 -2.13
N GLY A 85 -3.40 7.04 -2.82
CA GLY A 85 -4.87 7.01 -2.76
C GLY A 85 -5.40 6.70 -1.37
N ARG A 86 -4.83 5.70 -0.68
CA ARG A 86 -5.20 5.33 0.71
C ARG A 86 -4.94 6.45 1.72
N ASN A 87 -3.85 7.19 1.51
CA ASN A 87 -3.46 8.32 2.36
C ASN A 87 -4.01 9.67 1.86
N ARG A 88 -4.95 9.66 0.92
CA ARG A 88 -5.69 10.85 0.42
C ARG A 88 -4.77 11.97 -0.08
N ILE A 89 -3.64 11.59 -0.67
CA ILE A 89 -2.74 12.51 -1.38
C ILE A 89 -2.85 12.26 -2.89
N THR A 90 -2.36 13.21 -3.69
CA THR A 90 -2.42 13.11 -5.15
C THR A 90 -1.71 11.84 -5.64
N MET A 91 -2.42 11.02 -6.41
CA MET A 91 -1.92 9.79 -7.00
C MET A 91 -1.05 10.08 -8.24
N THR A 92 0.14 10.64 -8.02
CA THR A 92 1.14 10.96 -9.06
C THR A 92 1.99 9.75 -9.45
N GLY A 93 2.17 8.81 -8.52
CA GLY A 93 3.04 7.65 -8.69
C GLY A 93 4.51 7.96 -8.42
N ASP A 94 4.81 9.20 -8.05
CA ASP A 94 6.16 9.69 -7.77
C ASP A 94 6.35 9.83 -6.25
N VAL A 95 7.58 9.60 -5.79
CA VAL A 95 7.91 9.57 -4.36
C VAL A 95 8.53 10.90 -3.92
N GLY A 96 7.83 12.00 -4.24
CA GLY A 96 8.21 13.34 -3.80
C GLY A 96 8.09 13.54 -2.29
N SER A 97 8.46 14.75 -1.83
CA SER A 97 8.46 15.13 -0.40
C SER A 97 7.16 14.79 0.35
N VAL A 98 5.99 15.08 -0.23
CA VAL A 98 4.68 14.77 0.36
C VAL A 98 4.49 13.26 0.55
N THR A 99 4.84 12.47 -0.48
CA THR A 99 4.75 11.00 -0.43
C THR A 99 5.71 10.44 0.62
N ARG A 100 6.95 10.93 0.69
CA ARG A 100 7.94 10.51 1.70
C ARG A 100 7.48 10.79 3.13
N SER A 101 6.98 11.99 3.39
CA SER A 101 6.43 12.35 4.70
C SER A 101 5.29 11.42 5.11
N LYS A 102 4.40 11.05 4.18
CA LYS A 102 3.35 10.06 4.44
C LYS A 102 3.88 8.65 4.62
N LEU A 103 4.90 8.23 3.88
CA LEU A 103 5.51 6.90 4.07
C LEU A 103 6.13 6.77 5.46
N ALA A 104 6.68 7.85 6.01
CA ALA A 104 7.17 7.89 7.39
C ALA A 104 6.03 7.80 8.41
N ASN A 105 5.00 8.63 8.23
CA ASN A 105 3.86 8.73 9.13
C ASN A 105 2.53 8.60 8.36
N PRO A 106 2.09 7.36 8.08
CA PRO A 106 0.90 7.11 7.27
C PRO A 106 -0.39 7.32 8.08
N ASP A 107 -1.40 7.92 7.45
CA ASP A 107 -2.76 7.98 8.03
C ASP A 107 -3.45 6.63 7.94
N GLN A 108 -3.16 5.89 6.87
CA GLN A 108 -3.72 4.58 6.57
C GLN A 108 -2.64 3.68 5.95
N GLY A 109 -2.56 2.45 6.45
CA GLY A 109 -1.76 1.41 5.82
C GLY A 109 -2.34 0.96 4.47
N LEU A 110 -1.65 0.01 3.86
CA LEU A 110 -2.06 -0.73 2.67
C LEU A 110 -2.61 -2.12 3.01
N SER A 111 -2.68 -2.48 4.30
CA SER A 111 -3.25 -3.73 4.76
C SER A 111 -4.72 -3.86 4.35
N VAL A 112 -5.05 -5.01 3.79
CA VAL A 112 -6.36 -5.36 3.23
C VAL A 112 -6.62 -6.84 3.51
N GLY A 113 -7.89 -7.26 3.50
CA GLY A 113 -8.25 -8.66 3.67
C GLY A 113 -7.71 -9.53 2.54
N CYS A 114 -7.30 -10.76 2.86
CA CYS A 114 -6.87 -11.74 1.86
C CYS A 114 -8.06 -12.26 1.02
N ASP A 115 -7.77 -13.01 -0.05
CA ASP A 115 -8.74 -13.53 -1.03
C ASP A 115 -10.03 -14.07 -0.42
N SER A 116 -9.95 -14.94 0.61
CA SER A 116 -11.13 -15.52 1.28
C SER A 116 -12.02 -14.47 1.94
N THR A 117 -11.41 -13.40 2.48
CA THR A 117 -12.12 -12.27 3.07
C THR A 117 -12.80 -11.45 1.97
N VAL A 118 -12.11 -11.21 0.86
CA VAL A 118 -12.67 -10.48 -0.29
C VAL A 118 -13.84 -11.24 -0.91
N GLU A 119 -13.70 -12.55 -1.10
CA GLU A 119 -14.77 -13.42 -1.60
C GLU A 119 -15.98 -13.40 -0.67
N SER A 120 -15.77 -13.53 0.65
CA SER A 120 -16.84 -13.43 1.65
C SER A 120 -17.55 -12.08 1.62
N GLN A 121 -16.80 -10.99 1.46
CA GLN A 121 -17.36 -9.65 1.34
C GLN A 121 -18.18 -9.47 0.06
N ILE A 122 -17.74 -10.06 -1.06
CA ILE A 122 -18.51 -10.06 -2.30
C ILE A 122 -19.86 -10.79 -2.09
N HIS A 123 -19.87 -11.94 -1.42
CA HIS A 123 -21.11 -12.64 -1.09
C HIS A 123 -22.01 -11.86 -0.13
N ALA A 124 -21.46 -11.04 0.75
CA ALA A 124 -22.23 -10.20 1.66
C ALA A 124 -22.88 -8.98 0.96
N VAL A 125 -22.23 -8.44 -0.08
CA VAL A 125 -22.69 -7.23 -0.78
C VAL A 125 -23.62 -7.55 -1.94
N PHE A 126 -23.36 -8.64 -2.67
CA PHE A 126 -24.12 -9.02 -3.86
C PHE A 126 -25.12 -10.13 -3.54
N PRO A 127 -26.35 -10.10 -4.09
CA PRO A 127 -27.30 -11.19 -3.89
C PRO A 127 -26.78 -12.49 -4.53
N ASP A 128 -27.18 -13.64 -3.96
CA ASP A 128 -26.70 -14.97 -4.37
C ASP A 128 -26.83 -15.24 -5.87
N SER A 129 -27.86 -14.66 -6.52
CA SER A 129 -28.10 -14.76 -7.96
C SER A 129 -26.97 -14.21 -8.82
N ILE A 130 -26.14 -13.30 -8.28
CA ILE A 130 -25.02 -12.68 -9.00
C ILE A 130 -23.69 -12.73 -8.23
N ALA A 131 -23.67 -13.08 -6.94
CA ALA A 131 -22.44 -13.13 -6.14
C ALA A 131 -21.35 -13.99 -6.79
N ASN A 132 -21.68 -15.21 -7.22
CA ASN A 132 -20.75 -16.09 -7.92
C ASN A 132 -20.20 -15.48 -9.23
N LYS A 133 -20.99 -14.63 -9.91
CA LYS A 133 -20.50 -13.90 -11.10
C LYS A 133 -19.53 -12.79 -10.67
N ALA A 134 -19.88 -12.04 -9.62
CA ALA A 134 -19.04 -10.97 -9.08
C ALA A 134 -17.68 -11.51 -8.59
N VAL A 135 -17.66 -12.62 -7.85
CA VAL A 135 -16.44 -13.32 -7.40
C VAL A 135 -15.52 -13.63 -8.59
N ARG A 136 -16.09 -14.18 -9.66
CA ARG A 136 -15.32 -14.54 -10.85
C ARG A 136 -14.80 -13.33 -11.62
N VAL A 137 -15.56 -12.24 -11.66
CA VAL A 137 -15.11 -10.97 -12.25
C VAL A 137 -13.94 -10.43 -11.43
N ALA A 138 -14.13 -10.23 -10.12
CA ALA A 138 -13.09 -9.74 -9.21
C ALA A 138 -11.77 -10.52 -9.30
N ARG A 139 -11.84 -11.87 -9.40
CA ARG A 139 -10.65 -12.70 -9.59
C ARG A 139 -9.95 -12.46 -10.94
N CYS A 140 -10.69 -12.24 -12.03
CA CYS A 140 -10.07 -11.93 -13.34
C CYS A 140 -9.55 -10.49 -13.42
N GLU A 141 -10.25 -9.52 -12.85
CA GLU A 141 -9.89 -8.10 -12.98
C GLU A 141 -8.69 -7.73 -12.12
N SER A 142 -8.63 -8.22 -10.88
CA SER A 142 -7.65 -7.78 -9.90
C SER A 142 -6.99 -8.91 -9.12
N GLU A 143 -7.34 -10.17 -9.38
CA GLU A 143 -6.93 -11.31 -8.53
C GLU A 143 -7.34 -11.07 -7.06
N PHE A 144 -8.55 -10.55 -6.85
CA PHE A 144 -9.06 -10.12 -5.54
C PHE A 144 -8.27 -9.01 -4.83
N ASN A 145 -7.26 -8.43 -5.46
CA ASN A 145 -6.43 -7.39 -4.84
C ASN A 145 -7.23 -6.09 -4.60
N PRO A 146 -7.52 -5.71 -3.34
CA PRO A 146 -8.29 -4.50 -3.01
C PRO A 146 -7.50 -3.20 -3.11
N ILE A 147 -6.21 -3.27 -3.45
CA ILE A 147 -5.36 -2.13 -3.76
C ILE A 147 -4.84 -2.19 -5.19
N ALA A 148 -5.45 -2.98 -6.07
CA ALA A 148 -5.15 -2.96 -7.48
C ALA A 148 -5.41 -1.57 -8.06
N VAL A 149 -4.52 -1.14 -8.95
CA VAL A 149 -4.61 0.12 -9.69
C VAL A 149 -4.49 -0.18 -11.17
N GLY A 150 -5.56 0.10 -11.92
CA GLY A 150 -5.58 0.09 -13.38
C GLY A 150 -5.34 1.51 -13.91
N LEU A 151 -4.51 1.65 -14.94
CA LEU A 151 -4.29 2.92 -15.63
C LEU A 151 -5.14 2.99 -16.89
N ASN A 152 -5.84 4.10 -17.07
CA ASN A 152 -6.74 4.29 -18.21
C ASN A 152 -6.05 5.21 -19.24
N THR A 153 -6.40 5.07 -20.52
CA THR A 153 -5.76 5.85 -21.61
C THR A 153 -6.05 7.35 -21.56
N ASN A 154 -7.12 7.75 -20.88
CA ASN A 154 -7.47 9.14 -20.59
C ASN A 154 -6.75 9.72 -19.34
N GLY A 155 -5.83 8.96 -18.74
CA GLY A 155 -5.07 9.35 -17.56
C GLY A 155 -5.79 9.13 -16.22
N THR A 156 -7.05 8.70 -16.23
CA THR A 156 -7.74 8.30 -14.99
C THR A 156 -7.24 6.95 -14.49
N LYS A 157 -7.59 6.60 -13.26
CA LYS A 157 -7.15 5.35 -12.62
C LYS A 157 -8.34 4.66 -12.00
N ASP A 158 -8.43 3.36 -12.23
CA ASP A 158 -9.38 2.48 -11.57
C ASP A 158 -8.72 1.89 -10.33
N VAL A 159 -9.43 1.82 -9.21
CA VAL A 159 -8.88 1.36 -7.93
C VAL A 159 -9.76 0.28 -7.31
N GLY A 160 -9.13 -0.74 -6.74
CA GLY A 160 -9.79 -1.77 -5.93
C GLY A 160 -10.10 -3.07 -6.67
N VAL A 161 -10.98 -3.87 -6.08
CA VAL A 161 -11.26 -5.25 -6.49
C VAL A 161 -11.93 -5.35 -7.87
N PHE A 162 -12.70 -4.32 -8.25
CA PHE A 162 -13.41 -4.29 -9.53
C PHE A 162 -12.85 -3.16 -10.40
N GLN A 163 -12.13 -3.52 -11.46
CA GLN A 163 -11.47 -2.59 -12.38
C GLN A 163 -12.37 -2.28 -13.59
N PHE A 164 -13.59 -1.79 -13.36
CA PHE A 164 -14.55 -1.54 -14.43
C PHE A 164 -14.17 -0.33 -15.29
N ASN A 165 -13.27 -0.56 -16.24
CA ASN A 165 -12.94 0.40 -17.28
C ASN A 165 -14.15 0.63 -18.20
N ALA A 166 -14.68 1.86 -18.22
CA ALA A 166 -15.79 2.25 -19.10
C ALA A 166 -15.48 2.12 -20.61
N GLY A 167 -14.21 1.89 -20.97
CA GLY A 167 -13.69 1.85 -22.35
C GLY A 167 -13.40 0.48 -22.97
N GLY A 168 -13.77 -0.64 -22.33
CA GLY A 168 -13.87 -1.95 -23.00
C GLY A 168 -12.66 -2.91 -22.86
N THR A 169 -12.99 -4.13 -22.42
CA THR A 169 -12.42 -5.44 -22.84
C THR A 169 -13.09 -6.55 -22.03
N CYS A 170 -13.38 -6.36 -20.74
CA CYS A 170 -14.07 -7.36 -19.93
C CYS A 170 -15.58 -7.44 -20.21
N ARG A 171 -16.23 -6.31 -20.51
CA ARG A 171 -17.66 -6.29 -20.91
C ARG A 171 -17.93 -7.13 -22.18
N ASN A 172 -16.97 -7.22 -23.10
CA ASN A 172 -17.12 -7.97 -24.36
C ASN A 172 -16.58 -9.40 -24.24
N THR A 173 -15.48 -9.63 -23.50
CA THR A 173 -14.89 -10.97 -23.34
C THR A 173 -15.73 -11.89 -22.45
N CYS A 174 -16.49 -11.33 -21.50
CA CYS A 174 -17.31 -12.08 -20.55
C CYS A 174 -18.79 -12.19 -20.96
N ARG A 175 -19.21 -11.61 -22.10
CA ARG A 175 -20.60 -11.58 -22.55
C ARG A 175 -21.02 -12.75 -23.44
N GLU A 176 -20.09 -13.33 -24.23
CA GLU A 176 -20.47 -14.14 -25.40
C GLU A 176 -19.97 -15.60 -25.39
N GLN A 177 -19.38 -16.11 -24.31
CA GLN A 177 -18.87 -17.50 -24.24
C GLN A 177 -19.17 -18.18 -22.90
N PRO A 178 -19.25 -19.53 -22.84
CA PRO A 178 -19.31 -20.26 -21.58
C PRO A 178 -18.11 -19.92 -20.71
N TRP A 179 -18.37 -19.34 -19.53
CA TRP A 179 -17.40 -18.75 -18.59
C TRP A 179 -16.14 -19.58 -18.25
N ARG A 180 -16.09 -20.88 -18.56
CA ARG A 180 -14.89 -21.75 -18.46
C ARG A 180 -13.75 -21.28 -19.38
N SER A 181 -14.04 -20.53 -20.45
CA SER A 181 -13.04 -20.02 -21.41
C SER A 181 -12.45 -18.63 -21.05
N CYS A 182 -12.98 -17.93 -20.05
CA CYS A 182 -12.43 -16.65 -19.59
C CYS A 182 -11.29 -16.85 -18.58
N SER A 183 -11.42 -17.80 -17.65
CA SER A 183 -10.41 -18.10 -16.62
C SER A 183 -9.12 -18.72 -17.17
N SER A 184 -9.16 -19.27 -18.39
CA SER A 184 -8.02 -19.90 -19.06
C SER A 184 -7.32 -19.00 -20.07
N ARG A 185 -7.81 -17.77 -20.29
CA ARG A 185 -7.25 -16.86 -21.30
C ARG A 185 -6.06 -16.05 -20.76
N PRO A 186 -4.98 -15.92 -21.55
CA PRO A 186 -3.80 -15.15 -21.17
C PRO A 186 -4.12 -13.72 -20.74
N THR A 187 -5.20 -13.09 -21.23
CA THR A 187 -5.56 -11.72 -20.89
C THR A 187 -6.07 -11.54 -19.46
N CYS A 188 -6.76 -12.53 -18.85
CA CYS A 188 -7.02 -12.52 -17.39
C CYS A 188 -5.76 -12.91 -16.59
N ARG A 189 -4.80 -13.63 -17.19
CA ARG A 189 -3.54 -14.04 -16.54
C ARG A 189 -2.40 -13.01 -16.67
N ALA A 190 -2.55 -12.06 -17.60
CA ALA A 190 -1.50 -11.12 -18.01
C ALA A 190 -1.72 -9.70 -17.48
N GLY A 191 -2.71 -9.49 -16.60
CA GLY A 191 -2.89 -8.21 -15.90
C GLY A 191 -1.69 -7.81 -15.05
N ASN A 192 -0.82 -8.75 -14.64
CA ASN A 192 0.32 -8.47 -13.77
C ASN A 192 1.68 -9.08 -14.19
N ALA A 193 1.84 -9.69 -15.38
CA ALA A 193 3.08 -10.48 -15.63
C ALA A 193 3.83 -10.30 -16.97
N ALA A 194 3.31 -9.65 -18.02
CA ALA A 194 4.07 -9.64 -19.29
C ALA A 194 3.72 -8.52 -20.27
N ARG A 195 4.36 -7.36 -20.11
CA ARG A 195 4.76 -6.53 -21.27
C ARG A 195 6.12 -5.86 -21.06
N LEU A 196 7.09 -6.66 -20.63
CA LEU A 196 8.51 -6.43 -20.88
C LEU A 196 9.00 -7.57 -21.78
N ARG A 197 8.72 -7.46 -23.07
CA ARG A 197 9.58 -8.02 -24.11
C ARG A 197 9.31 -7.31 -25.42
N SER A 198 10.16 -6.32 -25.68
CA SER A 198 10.48 -5.82 -27.01
C SER A 198 11.18 -6.92 -27.80
N THR A 199 10.60 -7.30 -28.93
CA THR A 199 11.27 -7.53 -30.23
C THR A 199 10.18 -7.57 -31.28
#